data_AF-A0A6G2QBW5-F1
#
_entry.id   AF-A0A6G2QBW5-F1
#
_cell.length_a   1.000
_cell.length_b   1.000
_cell.length_c   1.000
_cell.angle_alpha   90.00
_cell.angle_beta   90.00
_cell.angle_gamma   90.00
#
_symmetry.space_group_name_H-M   'P 1'
#
loop_
_entity.id
_entity.type
_entity.pdbx_description
1 polymer ?
#
loop_
_entity_poly.entity_id
_entity_poly.type
_entity_poly.pdbx_seq_one_letter_code
_entity_poly.pdbx_strand_id
1 'polypeptide(L)'
;MLISVYIPFLVTVTLAVLAPPVARRLPPRPAALALACAALVTAAGWAGSLALLAFTKVAQIPQVAEEGRWSVSALRSQDPVYAVVAAVSTLVLAVCVISLGVAAVRQGHHLLRARRECAELPGHTEVAVLDDDVPVAFALPGAPGRIVVSRGMLRCLGDREREALLAHERAHLRGRHHVFQSVWRLTSALNPLL
;
A
#
# COMPACT_ATOMS: atom_id res chain seq x y z
N MET A 1 -14.14 21.76 -16.88
CA MET A 1 -13.16 20.65 -16.92
C MET A 1 -12.01 20.85 -15.93
N LEU A 2 -11.43 22.05 -15.81
CA LEU A 2 -10.30 22.36 -14.91
C LEU A 2 -10.48 21.97 -13.43
N ILE A 3 -11.62 22.34 -12.82
CA ILE A 3 -11.83 22.13 -11.38
C ILE A 3 -11.89 20.64 -11.01
N SER A 4 -12.37 19.78 -11.91
CA SER A 4 -12.59 18.35 -11.64
C SER A 4 -11.29 17.58 -11.40
N VAL A 5 -10.20 17.93 -12.11
CA VAL A 5 -8.91 17.24 -12.02
C VAL A 5 -8.19 17.51 -10.69
N TYR A 6 -8.54 18.60 -10.02
CA TYR A 6 -7.98 18.96 -8.72
C TYR A 6 -8.71 18.34 -7.52
N ILE A 7 -9.94 17.88 -7.71
CA ILE A 7 -10.75 17.25 -6.65
C ILE A 7 -10.02 16.07 -6.00
N PRO A 8 -9.39 15.14 -6.74
CA PRO A 8 -8.68 14.01 -6.13
C PRO A 8 -7.49 14.43 -5.26
N PHE A 9 -6.80 15.53 -5.58
CA PHE A 9 -5.73 16.07 -4.73
C PHE A 9 -6.29 16.64 -3.43
N LEU A 10 -7.39 17.40 -3.49
CA LEU A 10 -8.08 17.92 -2.30
C LEU A 10 -8.57 16.77 -1.40
N VAL A 11 -9.20 15.76 -2.00
CA VAL A 11 -9.66 14.55 -1.30
C VAL A 11 -8.47 13.83 -0.66
N THR A 12 -7.34 13.74 -1.36
CA THR A 12 -6.11 13.13 -0.83
C THR A 12 -5.61 13.83 0.41
N VAL A 13 -5.46 15.16 0.37
CA VAL A 13 -5.02 15.95 1.52
C VAL A 13 -6.02 15.83 2.67
N THR A 14 -7.31 15.90 2.37
CA THR A 14 -8.38 15.81 3.39
C THR A 14 -8.34 14.45 4.10
N LEU A 15 -8.24 13.36 3.35
CA LEU A 15 -8.17 12.01 3.92
C LEU A 15 -6.86 11.77 4.67
N ALA A 16 -5.72 12.23 4.16
CA ALA A 16 -4.42 12.09 4.83
C ALA A 16 -4.40 12.76 6.22
N VAL A 17 -5.07 13.91 6.36
CA VAL A 17 -5.13 14.66 7.63
C VAL A 17 -6.22 14.12 8.57
N LEU A 18 -7.42 13.83 8.05
CA LEU A 18 -8.58 13.50 8.88
C LEU A 18 -8.74 12.01 9.18
N ALA A 19 -8.23 11.11 8.35
CA ALA A 19 -8.40 9.67 8.58
C ALA A 19 -7.65 9.15 9.83
N PRO A 20 -6.38 9.53 10.10
CA PRO A 20 -5.66 9.04 11.29
C PRO A 20 -6.34 9.33 12.65
N PRO A 21 -6.81 10.57 12.95
CA PRO A 21 -7.46 10.83 14.23
C PRO A 21 -8.80 10.10 14.39
N VAL A 22 -9.55 9.93 13.30
CA VAL A 22 -10.81 9.17 13.31
C VAL A 22 -10.54 7.68 13.54
N ALA A 23 -9.55 7.11 12.83
CA ALA A 23 -9.19 5.71 12.96
C ALA A 23 -8.73 5.34 14.39
N ARG A 24 -8.08 6.27 15.10
CA ARG A 24 -7.70 6.07 16.51
C ARG A 24 -8.88 5.89 17.48
N ARG A 25 -10.10 6.29 17.09
CA ARG A 25 -11.31 6.12 17.90
C ARG A 25 -12.06 4.82 17.60
N LEU A 26 -11.65 4.10 16.55
CA LEU A 26 -12.30 2.87 16.12
C LEU A 26 -11.59 1.65 16.73
N PRO A 27 -12.30 0.51 16.89
CA PRO A 27 -11.65 -0.77 17.17
C PRO A 27 -10.60 -1.13 16.10
N PRO A 28 -9.58 -1.96 16.41
CA PRO A 28 -8.42 -2.18 15.53
C PRO A 28 -8.76 -2.64 14.11
N ARG A 29 -9.74 -3.55 13.95
CA ARG A 29 -10.14 -4.08 12.64
C ARG A 29 -10.81 -3.03 11.73
N PRO A 30 -11.89 -2.35 12.15
CA PRO A 30 -12.49 -1.28 11.34
C PRO A 30 -11.52 -0.12 11.12
N ALA A 31 -10.64 0.20 12.08
CA ALA A 31 -9.58 1.19 11.90
C ALA A 31 -8.64 0.81 10.76
N ALA A 32 -8.13 -0.43 10.74
CA ALA A 32 -7.23 -0.91 9.68
C ALA A 32 -7.91 -0.92 8.30
N LEU A 33 -9.18 -1.34 8.23
CA LEU A 33 -9.96 -1.32 6.99
C LEU A 33 -10.19 0.12 6.50
N ALA A 34 -10.60 1.03 7.37
CA ALA A 34 -10.83 2.42 7.02
C ALA A 34 -9.54 3.09 6.50
N LEU A 35 -8.41 2.88 7.18
CA LEU A 35 -7.12 3.41 6.74
C LEU A 35 -6.65 2.80 5.42
N ALA A 36 -6.83 1.50 5.22
CA ALA A 36 -6.49 0.86 3.94
C ALA A 36 -7.37 1.34 2.79
N CYS A 37 -8.67 1.50 3.00
CA CYS A 37 -9.58 2.07 2.02
C CYS A 37 -9.22 3.53 1.69
N ALA A 38 -8.94 4.35 2.71
CA ALA A 38 -8.50 5.72 2.49
C ALA A 38 -7.19 5.76 1.68
N ALA A 39 -6.19 4.96 2.05
CA ALA A 39 -4.94 4.86 1.32
C ALA A 39 -5.14 4.45 -0.15
N LEU A 40 -5.99 3.46 -0.43
CA LEU A 40 -6.31 3.03 -1.79
C LEU A 40 -7.03 4.13 -2.60
N VAL A 41 -8.02 4.80 -2.01
CA VAL A 41 -8.77 5.88 -2.67
C VAL A 41 -7.85 7.05 -3.01
N THR A 42 -7.02 7.48 -2.08
CA THR A 42 -6.08 8.58 -2.31
C THR A 42 -5.01 8.22 -3.33
N ALA A 43 -4.44 7.00 -3.27
CA ALA A 43 -3.47 6.52 -4.26
C ALA A 43 -4.08 6.45 -5.67
N ALA A 44 -5.28 5.87 -5.81
CA ALA A 44 -5.97 5.80 -7.09
C ALA A 44 -6.34 7.19 -7.64
N GLY A 45 -6.83 8.09 -6.76
CA GLY A 45 -7.14 9.48 -7.13
C GLY A 45 -5.90 10.25 -7.59
N TRP A 46 -4.79 10.14 -6.85
CA TRP A 46 -3.49 10.73 -7.19
C TRP A 46 -2.99 10.25 -8.56
N ALA A 47 -2.90 8.93 -8.76
CA ALA A 47 -2.48 8.35 -10.04
C ALA A 47 -3.43 8.73 -11.19
N GLY A 48 -4.74 8.71 -10.95
CA GLY A 48 -5.76 9.06 -11.94
C GLY A 48 -5.65 10.52 -12.39
N SER A 49 -5.49 11.46 -11.46
CA SER A 49 -5.27 12.87 -11.79
C SER A 49 -3.96 13.08 -12.55
N LEU A 50 -2.86 12.43 -12.14
CA LEU A 50 -1.59 12.50 -12.86
C LEU A 50 -1.71 11.91 -14.28
N ALA A 51 -2.42 10.79 -14.44
CA ALA A 51 -2.66 10.17 -15.74
C ALA A 51 -3.49 11.06 -16.66
N LEU A 52 -4.56 11.69 -16.14
CA LEU A 52 -5.36 12.65 -16.91
C LEU A 52 -4.54 13.88 -17.32
N LEU A 53 -3.73 14.43 -16.41
CA LEU A 53 -2.83 15.56 -16.71
C LEU A 53 -1.75 15.16 -17.73
N ALA A 54 -1.14 13.98 -17.58
CA ALA A 54 -0.15 13.44 -18.51
C ALA A 54 -0.75 13.18 -19.90
N PHE A 55 -1.99 12.68 -19.97
CA PHE A 55 -2.69 12.38 -21.22
C PHE A 55 -2.90 13.62 -22.10
N THR A 56 -2.95 14.83 -21.52
CA THR A 56 -3.04 16.06 -22.31
C THR A 56 -1.89 16.23 -23.31
N LYS A 57 -0.68 15.71 -23.02
CA LYS A 57 0.45 15.68 -23.97
C LYS A 57 0.21 14.69 -25.12
N VAL A 58 -0.35 13.53 -24.82
CA VAL A 58 -0.62 12.47 -25.80
C VAL A 58 -1.76 12.90 -26.74
N ALA A 59 -2.79 13.55 -26.21
CA ALA A 59 -3.90 14.10 -26.99
C ALA A 59 -3.50 15.23 -27.97
N GLN A 60 -2.31 15.82 -27.81
CA GLN A 60 -1.77 16.83 -28.73
C GLN A 60 -0.99 16.22 -29.91
N ILE A 61 -0.73 14.90 -29.89
CA ILE A 61 -0.04 14.19 -30.98
C ILE A 61 -0.99 14.13 -32.20
N PRO A 62 -0.57 14.62 -33.38
CA PRO A 62 -1.45 14.73 -34.55
C PRO A 62 -2.17 13.43 -34.92
N GLN A 63 -1.46 12.30 -34.90
CA GLN A 63 -1.97 10.97 -35.23
C GLN A 63 -3.08 10.52 -34.27
N VAL A 64 -2.91 10.76 -32.97
CA VAL A 64 -3.89 10.40 -31.93
C VAL A 64 -5.12 11.31 -31.99
N ALA A 65 -4.91 12.58 -32.32
CA ALA A 65 -6.00 13.55 -32.42
C ALA A 65 -6.88 13.33 -33.66
N GLU A 66 -6.28 12.88 -34.77
CA GLU A 66 -7.00 12.46 -35.98
C GLU A 66 -7.91 11.25 -35.70
N GLU A 67 -7.44 10.27 -34.92
CA GLU A 67 -8.24 9.10 -34.53
C GLU A 67 -9.32 9.43 -33.48
N GLY A 68 -9.04 10.37 -32.57
CA GLY A 68 -9.99 10.81 -31.53
C GLY A 68 -11.15 11.67 -32.05
N ARG A 69 -11.05 12.24 -33.27
CA ARG A 69 -11.96 13.27 -33.82
C ARG A 69 -12.04 14.54 -32.94
N TRP A 70 -10.96 14.88 -32.23
CA TRP A 70 -10.91 16.08 -31.38
C TRP A 70 -10.19 17.21 -32.12
N SER A 71 -10.63 18.46 -31.93
CA SER A 71 -10.04 19.62 -32.62
C SER A 71 -8.64 19.94 -32.05
N VAL A 72 -7.60 19.60 -32.81
CA VAL A 72 -6.18 19.90 -32.49
C VAL A 72 -5.95 21.40 -32.28
N SER A 73 -6.68 22.26 -32.99
CA SER A 73 -6.57 23.72 -32.85
C SER A 73 -7.09 24.24 -31.51
N ALA A 74 -8.09 23.59 -30.90
CA ALA A 74 -8.59 23.95 -29.56
C ALA A 74 -7.72 23.43 -28.41
N LEU A 75 -6.86 22.42 -28.67
CA LEU A 75 -5.84 21.96 -27.74
C LEU A 75 -4.53 22.75 -27.86
N ARG A 76 -4.10 23.14 -29.08
CA ARG A 76 -2.91 23.97 -29.30
C ARG A 76 -3.05 25.41 -28.82
N SER A 77 -4.26 25.93 -28.69
CA SER A 77 -4.51 27.26 -28.14
C SER A 77 -4.34 27.34 -26.61
N GLN A 78 -3.93 26.24 -25.96
CA GLN A 78 -3.77 26.16 -24.52
C GLN A 78 -2.33 26.54 -24.12
N ASP A 79 -2.26 27.54 -23.24
CA ASP A 79 -1.12 28.21 -22.61
C ASP A 79 0.13 27.31 -22.34
N PRO A 80 1.39 27.77 -22.59
CA PRO A 80 2.63 27.03 -22.25
C PRO A 80 2.67 26.45 -20.83
N VAL A 81 1.95 27.05 -19.88
CA VAL A 81 1.76 26.52 -18.52
C VAL A 81 1.22 25.07 -18.53
N TYR A 82 0.30 24.71 -19.43
CA TYR A 82 -0.25 23.36 -19.52
C TYR A 82 0.77 22.33 -20.01
N ALA A 83 1.65 22.71 -20.93
CA ALA A 83 2.67 21.80 -21.45
C ALA A 83 3.68 21.42 -20.36
N VAL A 84 4.03 22.37 -19.48
CA VAL A 84 4.88 22.13 -18.30
C VAL A 84 4.17 21.23 -17.30
N VAL A 85 2.91 21.53 -16.94
CA VAL A 85 2.12 20.71 -16.00
C VAL A 85 1.99 19.28 -16.49
N ALA A 86 1.72 19.07 -17.79
CA ALA A 86 1.62 17.75 -18.38
C ALA A 86 2.96 17.01 -18.36
N ALA A 87 4.07 17.67 -18.71
CA ALA A 87 5.40 17.07 -18.66
C ALA A 87 5.80 16.65 -17.23
N VAL A 88 5.57 17.52 -16.25
CA VAL A 88 5.81 17.22 -14.82
C VAL A 88 4.93 16.06 -14.38
N SER A 89 3.64 16.07 -14.72
CA SER A 89 2.71 15.00 -14.36
C SER A 89 3.11 13.65 -14.96
N THR A 90 3.58 13.62 -16.21
CA THR A 90 4.11 12.40 -16.85
C THR A 90 5.34 11.89 -16.13
N LEU A 91 6.29 12.77 -15.77
CA LEU A 91 7.50 12.37 -15.04
C LEU A 91 7.15 11.81 -13.66
N VAL A 92 6.29 12.50 -12.91
CA VAL A 92 5.84 12.05 -11.59
C VAL A 92 5.11 10.71 -11.71
N LEU A 93 4.22 10.55 -12.69
CA LEU A 93 3.52 9.28 -12.93
C LEU A 93 4.50 8.14 -13.23
N ALA A 94 5.53 8.38 -14.05
CA ALA A 94 6.56 7.39 -14.34
C ALA A 94 7.32 6.97 -13.08
N VAL A 95 7.72 7.93 -12.24
CA VAL A 95 8.36 7.66 -10.94
C VAL A 95 7.43 6.86 -10.03
N CYS A 96 6.15 7.21 -9.93
CA CYS A 96 5.15 6.48 -9.15
C CYS A 96 5.00 5.02 -9.63
N VAL A 97 4.92 4.79 -10.94
CA VAL A 97 4.80 3.44 -11.52
C VAL A 97 6.05 2.61 -11.25
N ILE A 98 7.25 3.19 -11.43
CA ILE A 98 8.52 2.51 -11.12
C ILE A 98 8.59 2.17 -9.63
N SER A 99 8.25 3.12 -8.77
CA SER A 99 8.28 2.96 -7.31
C SER A 99 7.30 1.87 -6.85
N LEU A 100 6.08 1.86 -7.40
CA LEU A 100 5.10 0.80 -7.16
C LEU A 100 5.62 -0.55 -7.64
N GLY A 101 6.22 -0.63 -8.83
CA GLY A 101 6.80 -1.87 -9.37
C GLY A 101 7.90 -2.43 -8.46
N VAL A 102 8.83 -1.58 -8.02
CA VAL A 102 9.90 -1.97 -7.09
C VAL A 102 9.31 -2.42 -5.75
N ALA A 103 8.33 -1.70 -5.20
CA ALA A 103 7.67 -2.06 -3.95
C ALA A 103 6.92 -3.40 -4.07
N ALA A 104 6.22 -3.63 -5.18
CA ALA A 104 5.50 -4.88 -5.45
C ALA A 104 6.44 -6.08 -5.59
N VAL A 105 7.55 -5.92 -6.31
CA VAL A 105 8.58 -6.97 -6.43
C VAL A 105 9.19 -7.29 -5.07
N ARG A 106 9.62 -6.27 -4.31
CA ARG A 106 10.16 -6.47 -2.95
C ARG A 106 9.16 -7.18 -2.05
N GLN A 107 7.90 -6.73 -2.05
CA GLN A 107 6.85 -7.33 -1.23
C GLN A 107 6.56 -8.78 -1.64
N GLY A 108 6.53 -9.08 -2.93
CA GLY A 108 6.41 -10.44 -3.45
C GLY A 108 7.55 -11.34 -2.96
N HIS A 109 8.79 -10.86 -3.04
CA HIS A 109 9.94 -11.59 -2.51
C HIS A 109 9.85 -11.83 -1.00
N HIS A 110 9.46 -10.82 -0.21
CA HIS A 110 9.27 -10.97 1.23
C HIS A 110 8.19 -12.03 1.56
N LEU A 111 7.06 -12.01 0.86
CA LEU A 111 5.99 -12.98 1.07
C LEU A 111 6.39 -14.39 0.64
N LEU A 112 7.09 -14.53 -0.49
CA LEU A 112 7.60 -15.83 -0.95
C LEU A 112 8.63 -16.39 0.02
N ARG A 113 9.55 -15.55 0.52
CA ARG A 113 10.53 -15.94 1.53
C ARG A 113 9.85 -16.36 2.83
N ALA A 114 8.91 -15.56 3.33
CA ALA A 114 8.15 -15.89 4.53
C ALA A 114 7.39 -17.22 4.39
N ARG A 115 6.80 -17.48 3.21
CA ARG A 115 6.13 -18.76 2.91
C ARG A 115 7.10 -19.94 2.90
N ARG A 116 8.30 -19.77 2.33
CA ARG A 116 9.35 -20.80 2.31
C ARG A 116 9.83 -21.10 3.73
N GLU A 117 10.20 -20.07 4.49
CA GLU A 117 10.59 -20.19 5.89
C GLU A 117 9.47 -20.87 6.70
N CYS A 118 8.21 -20.51 6.46
CA CYS A 118 7.06 -21.15 7.11
C CYS A 118 6.91 -22.64 6.80
N ALA A 119 7.24 -23.05 5.57
CA ALA A 119 7.18 -24.44 5.12
C ALA A 119 8.37 -25.28 5.61
N GLU A 120 9.54 -24.66 5.80
CA GLU A 120 10.77 -25.30 6.30
C GLU A 120 10.77 -25.48 7.82
N LEU A 121 9.99 -24.68 8.55
CA LEU A 121 9.91 -24.80 10.00
C LEU A 121 9.38 -26.19 10.42
N PRO A 122 10.03 -26.86 11.38
CA PRO A 122 9.65 -28.20 11.80
C PRO A 122 8.24 -28.25 12.41
N GLY A 123 7.56 -29.38 12.18
CA GLY A 123 6.22 -29.66 12.68
C GLY A 123 5.08 -29.01 11.88
N HIS A 124 3.89 -29.59 11.99
CA HIS A 124 2.66 -29.09 11.37
C HIS A 124 1.76 -28.32 12.36
N THR A 125 2.31 -27.93 13.51
CA THR A 125 1.60 -27.20 14.56
C THR A 125 1.51 -25.71 14.23
N GLU A 126 0.46 -25.07 14.75
CA GLU A 126 0.25 -23.61 14.64
C GLU A 126 1.45 -22.81 15.17
N VAL A 127 2.10 -23.31 16.23
CA VAL A 127 3.25 -22.67 16.88
C VAL A 127 4.55 -23.37 16.48
N ALA A 128 5.57 -22.59 16.13
CA ALA A 128 6.95 -22.99 15.90
C ALA A 128 7.83 -22.39 16.99
N VAL A 129 8.60 -23.23 17.69
CA VAL A 129 9.55 -22.75 18.71
C VAL A 129 10.95 -22.67 18.11
N LEU A 130 11.53 -21.48 18.07
CA LEU A 130 12.93 -21.28 17.67
C LEU A 130 13.86 -21.50 18.85
N ASP A 131 14.97 -22.19 18.59
CA ASP A 131 16.07 -22.30 19.54
C ASP A 131 16.95 -21.06 19.48
N ASP A 132 16.41 -19.96 20.01
CA ASP A 132 17.07 -18.66 20.11
C ASP A 132 16.78 -18.09 21.51
N ASP A 133 17.79 -17.47 22.12
CA ASP A 133 17.69 -16.80 23.42
C ASP A 133 17.21 -15.34 23.27
N VAL A 134 17.25 -14.77 22.07
CA VAL A 134 16.70 -13.43 21.81
C VAL A 134 15.16 -13.49 21.92
N PRO A 135 14.52 -12.72 22.80
CA PRO A 135 13.08 -12.77 23.00
C PRO A 135 12.33 -12.15 21.83
N VAL A 136 11.93 -13.01 20.88
CA VAL A 136 11.09 -12.66 19.73
C VAL A 136 9.87 -13.56 19.61
N ALA A 137 8.77 -12.98 19.12
CA ALA A 137 7.58 -13.68 18.68
C ALA A 137 6.92 -12.91 17.53
N PHE A 138 6.41 -13.62 16.52
CA PHE A 138 5.71 -13.01 15.39
C PHE A 138 4.84 -14.00 14.61
N ALA A 139 3.79 -13.48 14.01
CA ALA A 139 2.95 -14.16 13.03
C ALA A 139 3.62 -14.20 11.63
N LEU A 140 4.05 -15.38 11.20
CA LEU A 140 4.64 -15.62 9.88
C LEU A 140 3.55 -15.96 8.85
N PRO A 141 3.40 -15.17 7.76
CA PRO A 141 2.41 -15.43 6.74
C PRO A 141 2.77 -16.69 5.92
N GLY A 142 1.82 -17.63 5.83
CA GLY A 142 1.97 -18.93 5.18
C GLY A 142 0.61 -19.52 4.76
N ALA A 143 0.62 -20.72 4.18
CA ALA A 143 -0.59 -21.48 3.84
C ALA A 143 -0.46 -22.95 4.34
N PRO A 144 -0.77 -23.25 5.61
CA PRO A 144 -1.27 -22.34 6.65
C PRO A 144 -0.17 -21.41 7.23
N GLY A 145 -0.56 -20.26 7.78
CA GLY A 145 0.35 -19.36 8.49
C GLY A 145 0.70 -19.89 9.89
N ARG A 146 1.84 -19.47 10.44
CA ARG A 146 2.38 -20.00 11.71
C ARG A 146 2.81 -18.90 12.66
N ILE A 147 2.76 -19.20 13.95
CA ILE A 147 3.26 -18.33 15.01
C ILE A 147 4.66 -18.81 15.36
N VAL A 148 5.64 -17.94 15.19
CA VAL A 148 7.02 -18.22 15.54
C VAL A 148 7.30 -17.60 16.90
N VAL A 149 7.80 -18.39 17.85
CA VAL A 149 8.15 -17.92 19.20
C VAL A 149 9.53 -18.46 19.56
N SER A 150 10.41 -17.62 20.07
CA SER A 150 11.73 -18.04 20.56
C SER A 150 11.66 -18.67 21.95
N ARG A 151 12.63 -19.54 22.27
CA ARG A 151 12.83 -20.06 23.62
C ARG A 151 13.07 -18.92 24.63
N GLY A 152 13.84 -17.89 24.24
CA GLY A 152 14.06 -16.69 25.03
C GLY A 152 12.75 -16.00 25.42
N MET A 153 11.84 -15.79 24.46
CA MET A 153 10.54 -15.18 24.74
C MET A 153 9.71 -16.02 25.72
N LEU A 154 9.68 -17.35 25.55
CA LEU A 154 8.94 -18.23 26.46
C LEU A 154 9.51 -18.20 27.88
N ARG A 155 10.83 -18.08 28.05
CA ARG A 155 11.46 -17.97 29.38
C ARG A 155 11.14 -16.66 30.09
N CYS A 156 10.96 -15.57 29.36
CA CYS A 156 10.67 -14.24 29.93
C CYS A 156 9.21 -14.08 30.38
N LEU A 157 8.29 -14.95 29.94
CA LEU A 157 6.85 -14.81 30.17
C LEU A 157 6.31 -15.90 31.09
N GLY A 158 5.40 -15.53 32.00
CA GLY A 158 4.58 -16.47 32.77
C GLY A 158 3.45 -17.09 31.94
N ASP A 159 2.73 -18.07 32.49
CA ASP A 159 1.75 -18.86 31.71
C ASP A 159 0.61 -18.01 31.11
N ARG A 160 0.05 -17.08 31.90
CA ARG A 160 -1.01 -16.17 31.42
C ARG A 160 -0.50 -15.21 30.32
N GLU A 161 0.75 -14.78 30.43
CA GLU A 161 1.36 -13.87 29.46
C GLU A 161 1.67 -14.58 28.15
N ARG A 162 2.11 -15.84 28.22
CA ARG A 162 2.29 -16.72 27.05
C ARG A 162 0.96 -16.94 26.31
N GLU A 163 -0.13 -17.20 27.04
CA GLU A 163 -1.45 -17.35 26.45
C GLU A 163 -1.90 -16.08 25.74
N ALA A 164 -1.73 -14.92 26.39
CA ALA A 164 -2.05 -13.62 25.82
C ALA A 164 -1.22 -13.33 24.55
N LEU A 165 0.08 -13.61 24.58
CA LEU A 165 0.98 -13.47 23.42
C LEU A 165 0.50 -14.35 22.25
N LEU A 166 0.25 -15.64 22.50
CA LEU A 166 -0.21 -16.54 21.44
C LEU A 166 -1.58 -16.11 20.90
N ALA A 167 -2.50 -15.68 21.76
CA ALA A 167 -3.79 -15.14 21.34
C ALA A 167 -3.64 -13.89 20.46
N HIS A 168 -2.69 -13.01 20.79
CA HIS A 168 -2.33 -11.83 20.01
C HIS A 168 -1.78 -12.22 18.62
N GLU A 169 -0.78 -13.09 18.55
CA GLU A 169 -0.20 -13.54 17.27
C GLU A 169 -1.22 -14.30 16.40
N ARG A 170 -2.09 -15.12 17.01
CA ARG A 170 -3.24 -15.72 16.29
C ARG A 170 -4.16 -14.67 15.72
N ALA A 171 -4.38 -13.55 16.42
CA ALA A 171 -5.20 -12.47 15.91
C ALA A 171 -4.55 -11.80 14.69
N HIS A 172 -3.22 -11.66 14.65
CA HIS A 172 -2.48 -11.18 13.47
C HIS A 172 -2.67 -12.09 12.24
N LEU A 173 -2.59 -13.41 12.42
CA LEU A 173 -2.83 -14.37 11.34
C LEU A 173 -4.29 -14.37 10.87
N ARG A 174 -5.25 -14.48 11.79
CA ARG A 174 -6.70 -14.48 11.48
C ARG A 174 -7.13 -13.17 10.82
N GLY A 175 -6.62 -12.04 11.31
CA GLY A 175 -6.86 -10.72 10.76
C GLY A 175 -6.07 -10.42 9.48
N ARG A 176 -5.18 -11.32 9.05
CA ARG A 176 -4.31 -11.17 7.88
C ARG A 176 -3.59 -9.82 7.88
N HIS A 177 -3.04 -9.40 9.03
CA HIS A 177 -2.46 -8.06 9.19
C HIS A 177 -1.33 -7.75 8.18
N HIS A 178 -0.62 -8.77 7.71
CA HIS A 178 0.36 -8.65 6.62
C HIS A 178 -0.24 -8.08 5.32
N VAL A 179 -1.52 -8.31 5.03
CA VAL A 179 -2.21 -7.75 3.85
C VAL A 179 -2.35 -6.24 3.99
N PHE A 180 -2.78 -5.74 5.15
CA PHE A 180 -2.89 -4.30 5.40
C PHE A 180 -1.53 -3.61 5.31
N GLN A 181 -0.47 -4.23 5.84
CA GLN A 181 0.90 -3.72 5.69
C GLN A 181 1.35 -3.71 4.22
N SER A 182 0.95 -4.73 3.43
CA SER A 182 1.24 -4.78 1.99
C SER A 182 0.55 -3.65 1.25
N VAL A 183 -0.75 -3.45 1.51
CA VAL A 183 -1.54 -2.35 0.93
C VAL A 183 -0.88 -1.03 1.24
N TRP A 184 -0.57 -0.77 2.52
CA TRP A 184 0.05 0.49 2.94
C TRP A 184 1.37 0.76 2.22
N ARG A 185 2.28 -0.22 2.15
CA ARG A 185 3.57 -0.09 1.45
C ARG A 185 3.40 0.21 -0.05
N LEU A 186 2.41 -0.41 -0.70
CA LEU A 186 2.15 -0.19 -2.13
C LEU A 186 1.53 1.18 -2.38
N THR A 187 0.58 1.59 -1.54
CA THR A 187 -0.06 2.90 -1.67
C THR A 187 0.90 4.04 -1.35
N SER A 188 1.78 3.90 -0.35
CA SER A 188 2.80 4.91 -0.02
C SER A 188 3.90 5.01 -1.09
N ALA A 189 4.17 3.92 -1.82
CA ALA A 189 5.08 3.96 -2.96
C ALA A 189 4.51 4.74 -4.15
N LEU A 190 3.18 4.84 -4.24
CA LEU A 190 2.49 5.51 -5.34
C LEU A 190 2.10 6.95 -4.98
N ASN A 191 1.75 7.23 -3.72
CA ASN A 191 1.36 8.54 -3.24
C ASN A 191 2.28 8.98 -2.09
N PRO A 192 3.13 10.02 -2.30
CA PRO A 192 4.08 10.47 -1.27
C PRO A 192 3.43 11.16 -0.06
N LEU A 193 2.12 11.43 -0.11
CA LEU A 193 1.37 12.05 0.99
C LEU A 193 0.83 11.05 2.02
N LEU A 194 1.04 9.74 1.80
CA LEU A 194 0.71 8.65 2.71
C LEU A 194 1.96 8.16 3.46
#